data_AF-A0A8J5G934-F1
#
_entry.id   AF-A0A8J5G934-F1
#
_cell.length_a   1.000
_cell.length_b   1.000
_cell.length_c   1.000
_cell.angle_alpha   90.00
_cell.angle_beta   90.00
_cell.angle_gamma   90.00
#
_symmetry.space_group_name_H-M   'P 1'
#
loop_
_entity.id
_entity.type
_entity.pdbx_description
1 polymer ?
#
loop_
_entity_poly.entity_id
_entity_poly.type
_entity_poly.pdbx_seq_one_letter_code
_entity_poly.pdbx_strand_id
1 'polypeptide(L)'
;MTKLSSPVGHQMANLPLDPMYSKALILAAEFKCLEEMLMVVTMLSVESIFYFPQEKLEEARAAGKSFSSPEGDHISMLNVYRTSAESLEKNKIANVKEKTLEKKLNKWCRENFINYRSLRHARDIHRTLASGQTMRMHPSSVLFCTKADCIIFN
;
A
#
# COMPACT_ATOMS: atom_id res chain seq x y z
N MET A 1 -29.19 6.07 -11.45
CA MET A 1 -27.83 6.02 -12.02
C MET A 1 -27.13 7.34 -11.68
N THR A 2 -26.30 7.33 -10.65
CA THR A 2 -25.54 8.51 -10.20
C THR A 2 -24.48 8.81 -11.26
N LYS A 3 -24.67 9.88 -12.04
CA LYS A 3 -23.63 10.46 -12.90
C LYS A 3 -22.36 10.66 -12.08
N LEU A 4 -21.17 10.40 -12.64
CA LEU A 4 -19.92 10.86 -12.03
C LEU A 4 -20.08 12.37 -11.75
N SER A 5 -20.20 12.76 -10.49
CA SER A 5 -20.13 14.16 -10.10
C SER A 5 -18.72 14.64 -10.46
N SER A 6 -18.62 15.39 -11.55
CA SER A 6 -17.45 16.18 -11.97
C SER A 6 -16.72 16.79 -10.77
N PRO A 7 -15.38 16.97 -10.70
CA PRO A 7 -14.22 16.40 -11.42
C PRO A 7 -13.57 15.19 -10.70
N VAL A 8 -13.99 14.89 -9.48
CA VAL A 8 -13.42 13.82 -8.62
C VAL A 8 -13.55 12.45 -9.27
N GLY A 9 -14.68 12.18 -9.96
CA GLY A 9 -14.90 10.92 -10.66
C GLY A 9 -13.86 10.60 -11.74
N HIS A 10 -13.35 11.62 -12.45
CA HIS A 10 -12.31 11.44 -13.47
C HIS A 10 -10.95 11.19 -12.82
N GLN A 11 -10.65 11.86 -11.71
CA GLN A 11 -9.43 11.62 -10.94
C GLN A 11 -9.41 10.20 -10.37
N MET A 12 -10.55 9.73 -9.86
CA MET A 12 -10.68 8.35 -9.36
C MET A 12 -10.49 7.31 -10.48
N ALA A 13 -11.04 7.55 -11.67
CA ALA A 13 -10.90 6.65 -12.81
C ALA A 13 -9.46 6.53 -13.34
N ASN A 14 -8.60 7.50 -13.03
CA ASN A 14 -7.19 7.50 -13.46
C ASN A 14 -6.28 6.67 -12.56
N LEU A 15 -6.72 6.33 -11.34
CA LEU A 15 -5.94 5.59 -10.36
C LEU A 15 -6.17 4.07 -10.49
N PRO A 16 -5.11 3.24 -10.41
CA PRO A 16 -5.21 1.77 -10.42
C PRO A 16 -5.69 1.23 -9.06
N LEU A 17 -6.74 1.79 -8.49
CA LEU A 17 -7.21 1.48 -7.14
C LEU A 17 -8.73 1.44 -7.08
N ASP A 18 -9.24 0.68 -6.10
CA ASP A 18 -10.67 0.66 -5.83
C ASP A 18 -11.22 2.07 -5.58
N PRO A 19 -12.46 2.37 -6.02
CA PRO A 19 -13.04 3.70 -5.86
C PRO A 19 -13.00 4.23 -4.43
N MET A 20 -13.13 3.35 -3.43
CA MET A 20 -13.04 3.75 -2.02
C MET A 20 -11.66 4.32 -1.67
N TYR A 21 -10.58 3.63 -2.07
CA TYR A 21 -9.21 4.07 -1.82
C TYR A 21 -8.81 5.28 -2.67
N SER A 22 -9.24 5.30 -3.93
CA SER A 22 -9.06 6.45 -4.82
C SER A 22 -9.68 7.72 -4.24
N LYS A 23 -10.90 7.64 -3.69
CA LYS A 23 -11.55 8.77 -3.02
C LYS A 23 -10.82 9.17 -1.74
N ALA A 24 -10.35 8.20 -0.95
CA ALA A 24 -9.59 8.47 0.28
C ALA A 24 -8.29 9.23 -0.01
N LEU A 25 -7.57 8.87 -1.08
CA LEU A 25 -6.36 9.57 -1.49
C LEU A 25 -6.63 11.01 -1.97
N ILE A 26 -7.70 11.20 -2.74
CA ILE A 26 -8.09 12.55 -3.19
C ILE A 26 -8.41 13.45 -2.00
N LEU A 27 -9.17 12.95 -1.02
CA LEU A 27 -9.46 13.70 0.22
C LEU A 27 -8.20 13.92 1.06
N ALA A 28 -7.31 12.93 1.15
CA ALA A 28 -6.05 13.07 1.89
C ALA A 28 -5.14 14.16 1.32
N ALA A 29 -5.21 14.43 0.01
CA ALA A 29 -4.53 15.56 -0.60
C ALA A 29 -5.05 16.91 -0.08
N GLU A 30 -6.36 17.03 0.17
CA GLU A 30 -6.97 18.24 0.77
C GLU A 30 -6.57 18.40 2.24
N PHE A 31 -6.47 17.30 2.98
CA PHE A 31 -6.03 17.27 4.39
C PHE A 31 -4.51 17.32 4.58
N LYS A 32 -3.73 17.39 3.49
CA LYS A 32 -2.25 17.38 3.51
C LYS A 32 -1.62 16.14 4.18
N CYS A 33 -2.32 15.00 4.15
CA CYS A 33 -1.87 13.70 4.67
C CYS A 33 -1.76 12.63 3.57
N LEU A 34 -1.41 13.06 2.36
CA LEU A 34 -1.36 12.19 1.19
C LEU A 34 -0.33 11.07 1.35
N GLU A 35 0.83 11.36 1.96
CA GLU A 35 1.90 10.38 2.14
C GLU A 35 1.47 9.26 3.09
N GLU A 36 0.88 9.60 4.23
CA GLU A 36 0.36 8.64 5.20
C GLU A 36 -0.78 7.83 4.62
N MET A 37 -1.73 8.49 3.94
CA MET A 37 -2.84 7.78 3.31
C MET A 37 -2.35 6.84 2.21
N LEU A 38 -1.34 7.24 1.44
CA LEU A 38 -0.73 6.38 0.42
C LEU A 38 -0.15 5.11 1.04
N MET A 39 0.61 5.26 2.12
CA MET A 39 1.13 4.11 2.87
C MET A 39 0.01 3.20 3.38
N VAL A 40 -1.03 3.76 4.00
CA VAL A 40 -2.18 2.97 4.51
C VAL A 40 -2.89 2.23 3.37
N VAL A 41 -3.19 2.89 2.26
CA VAL A 41 -3.84 2.27 1.09
C VAL A 41 -2.99 1.14 0.53
N THR A 42 -1.67 1.32 0.45
CA THR A 42 -0.77 0.27 -0.06
C THR A 42 -0.73 -0.96 0.84
N MET A 43 -0.83 -0.77 2.15
CA MET A 43 -0.89 -1.85 3.13
C MET A 43 -2.25 -2.55 3.13
N LEU A 44 -3.34 -1.83 2.86
CA LEU A 44 -4.69 -2.40 2.70
C LEU A 44 -4.89 -3.14 1.38
N SER A 45 -4.10 -2.80 0.35
CA SER A 45 -4.20 -3.42 -0.97
C SER A 45 -3.54 -4.81 -1.04
N VAL A 46 -2.83 -5.23 0.02
CA VAL A 46 -2.16 -6.53 0.07
C VAL A 46 -2.84 -7.47 1.05
N GLU A 47 -2.63 -8.77 0.86
CA GLU A 47 -3.05 -9.80 1.81
C GLU A 47 -2.40 -9.62 3.19
N SER A 48 -3.00 -10.23 4.22
CA SER A 48 -2.58 -10.13 5.62
C SER A 48 -1.05 -10.13 5.79
N ILE A 49 -0.56 -9.03 6.36
CA ILE A 49 0.87 -8.75 6.53
C ILE A 49 1.43 -9.51 7.73
N PHE A 50 0.63 -9.68 8.77
CA PHE A 50 0.99 -10.46 9.94
C PHE A 50 0.72 -11.94 9.70
N TYR A 51 1.67 -12.80 10.11
CA TYR A 51 1.48 -14.24 10.12
C TYR A 51 1.63 -14.78 11.55
N PHE A 52 0.74 -15.69 11.95
CA PHE A 52 0.71 -16.24 13.31
C PHE A 52 0.96 -17.76 13.25
N PRO A 53 2.21 -18.21 13.40
CA PRO A 53 2.51 -19.65 13.44
C PRO A 53 2.03 -20.24 14.78
N GLN A 54 1.47 -21.45 14.76
CA GLN A 54 0.92 -22.07 15.97
C GLN A 54 1.98 -22.29 17.06
N GLU A 55 3.19 -22.67 16.70
CA GLU A 55 4.28 -22.95 17.65
C GLU A 55 4.82 -21.69 18.34
N LYS A 56 4.69 -20.51 17.70
CA LYS A 56 5.29 -19.24 18.17
C LYS A 56 4.26 -18.13 18.28
N LEU A 57 3.03 -18.48 18.66
CA LEU A 57 1.92 -17.53 18.70
C LEU A 57 2.15 -16.38 19.68
N GLU A 58 2.77 -16.67 20.84
CA GLU A 58 3.12 -15.64 21.84
C GLU A 58 4.23 -14.70 21.35
N GLU A 59 5.28 -15.23 20.70
CA GLU A 59 6.33 -14.42 20.09
C GLU A 59 5.76 -13.50 18.99
N ALA A 60 4.89 -14.05 18.13
CA ALA A 60 4.22 -13.29 17.07
C ALA A 60 3.32 -12.19 17.62
N ARG A 61 2.59 -12.47 18.70
CA ARG A 61 1.76 -11.47 19.38
C ARG A 61 2.60 -10.38 20.03
N ALA A 62 3.73 -10.72 20.64
CA ALA A 62 4.65 -9.75 21.24
C ALA A 62 5.28 -8.84 20.17
N ALA A 63 5.72 -9.40 19.04
CA ALA A 63 6.21 -8.62 17.91
C ALA A 63 5.10 -7.69 17.35
N GLY A 64 3.89 -8.21 17.12
CA GLY A 64 2.75 -7.42 16.66
C GLY A 64 2.37 -6.27 17.60
N LYS A 65 2.40 -6.50 18.92
CA LYS A 65 2.17 -5.46 19.93
C LYS A 65 3.16 -4.31 19.84
N SER A 66 4.39 -4.55 19.39
CA SER A 66 5.41 -3.51 19.24
C SER A 66 5.06 -2.50 18.14
N PHE A 67 4.26 -2.90 17.16
CA PHE A 67 3.76 -2.04 16.08
C PHE A 67 2.36 -1.49 16.37
N SER A 68 1.67 -2.06 17.35
CA SER A 68 0.32 -1.67 17.74
C SER A 68 0.30 -0.24 18.23
N SER A 69 -0.58 0.56 17.65
CA SER A 69 -0.83 1.95 18.06
C SER A 69 -2.22 2.05 18.68
N PRO A 70 -2.39 2.87 19.74
CA PRO A 70 -3.70 3.08 20.37
C PRO A 70 -4.67 3.84 19.46
N GLU A 71 -4.17 4.54 18.44
CA GLU A 71 -4.97 5.26 17.45
C GLU A 71 -5.69 4.34 16.45
N GLY A 72 -5.27 3.07 16.33
CA GLY A 72 -6.01 2.03 15.60
C GLY A 72 -5.16 1.14 14.69
N ASP A 73 -5.84 0.20 14.03
CA ASP A 73 -5.19 -0.84 13.22
C ASP A 73 -4.52 -0.28 11.96
N HIS A 74 -5.13 0.73 11.32
CA HIS A 74 -4.53 1.38 10.15
C HIS A 74 -3.22 2.07 10.48
N ILE A 75 -3.12 2.70 11.66
CA ILE A 75 -1.89 3.33 12.13
C ILE A 75 -0.86 2.26 12.52
N SER A 76 -1.30 1.13 13.07
CA SER A 76 -0.43 -0.01 13.34
C SER A 76 0.21 -0.56 12.05
N MET A 77 -0.55 -0.68 10.97
CA MET A 77 -0.03 -1.05 9.64
C MET A 77 0.94 0.01 9.08
N LEU A 78 0.63 1.29 9.28
CA LEU A 78 1.51 2.40 8.89
C LEU A 78 2.87 2.30 9.60
N ASN A 79 2.86 1.99 10.91
CA ASN A 79 4.09 1.81 11.70
C ASN A 79 4.95 0.68 11.15
N VAL A 80 4.34 -0.46 10.80
CA VAL A 80 5.06 -1.58 10.17
C VAL A 80 5.76 -1.12 8.88
N TYR A 81 5.04 -0.40 8.01
CA TYR A 81 5.61 0.08 6.76
C TYR A 81 6.78 1.04 7.01
N ARG A 82 6.61 2.01 7.90
CA ARG A 82 7.67 2.98 8.28
C ARG A 82 8.90 2.30 8.84
N THR A 83 8.76 1.40 9.82
CA THR A 83 9.90 0.69 10.40
C THR A 83 10.63 -0.18 9.36
N SER A 84 9.88 -0.76 8.41
CA SER A 84 10.47 -1.51 7.30
C SER A 84 11.27 -0.61 6.34
N ALA A 85 10.76 0.59 6.05
CA ALA A 85 11.41 1.57 5.19
C ALA A 85 12.68 2.13 5.84
N GLU A 86 12.63 2.49 7.12
CA GLU A 86 13.80 2.94 7.89
C GLU A 86 14.91 1.86 7.95
N SER A 87 14.51 0.61 8.17
CA SER A 87 15.43 -0.53 8.16
C SER A 87 16.11 -0.69 6.80
N LEU A 88 15.40 -0.37 5.71
CA LEU A 88 15.94 -0.39 4.36
C LEU A 88 16.93 0.77 4.13
N GLU A 89 16.57 1.98 4.54
CA GLU A 89 17.38 3.18 4.33
C GLU A 89 18.72 3.11 5.05
N LYS A 90 18.74 2.67 6.31
CA LYS A 90 19.97 2.41 7.07
C LYS A 90 20.94 1.51 6.32
N ASN A 91 20.41 0.54 5.57
CA ASN A 91 21.21 -0.40 4.79
C ASN A 91 21.60 0.15 3.40
N LYS A 92 20.82 1.06 2.80
CA LYS A 92 21.20 1.76 1.56
C LYS A 92 22.40 2.69 1.79
N ILE A 93 22.43 3.40 2.92
CA ILE A 93 23.54 4.31 3.30
C ILE A 93 24.88 3.58 3.36
N ALA A 94 24.86 2.29 3.71
CA ALA A 94 26.05 1.45 3.74
C ALA A 94 26.54 0.96 2.35
N ASN A 95 26.05 1.54 1.24
CA ASN A 95 26.38 1.18 -0.16
C ASN A 95 26.23 -0.33 -0.45
N VAL A 96 25.23 -0.95 0.15
CA VAL A 96 24.97 -2.38 0.02
C VAL A 96 24.18 -2.66 -1.27
N LYS A 97 24.60 -3.66 -2.06
CA LYS A 97 23.89 -4.11 -3.28
C LYS A 97 22.42 -4.43 -2.99
N GLU A 98 21.53 -4.13 -3.94
CA GLU A 98 20.07 -4.33 -3.84
C GLU A 98 19.67 -5.77 -3.45
N LYS A 99 20.33 -6.79 -3.99
CA LYS A 99 20.08 -8.20 -3.61
C LYS A 99 20.37 -8.49 -2.13
N THR A 100 21.39 -7.84 -1.57
CA THR A 100 21.73 -8.02 -0.15
C THR A 100 20.76 -7.25 0.75
N LEU A 101 20.23 -6.14 0.26
CA LEU A 101 19.19 -5.35 0.91
C LEU A 101 17.88 -6.15 1.05
N GLU A 102 17.43 -6.82 -0.01
CA GLU A 102 16.26 -7.70 0.02
C GLU A 102 16.43 -8.87 1.02
N LYS A 103 17.63 -9.47 1.07
CA LYS A 103 17.93 -10.54 2.05
C LYS A 103 17.82 -10.05 3.50
N LYS A 104 18.33 -8.85 3.78
CA LYS A 104 18.22 -8.23 5.11
C LYS A 104 16.77 -7.90 5.46
N LEU A 105 15.99 -7.39 4.51
CA LEU A 105 14.57 -7.14 4.71
C LEU A 105 13.81 -8.45 5.00
N ASN A 106 14.10 -9.54 4.28
CA ASN A 106 13.51 -10.85 4.55
C ASN A 106 13.87 -11.36 5.96
N LYS A 107 15.13 -11.17 6.41
CA LYS A 107 15.52 -11.48 7.79
C LYS A 107 14.71 -10.68 8.82
N TRP A 108 14.57 -9.38 8.61
CA TRP A 108 13.77 -8.50 9.47
C TRP A 108 12.28 -8.92 9.49
N CYS A 109 11.71 -9.28 8.34
CA CYS A 109 10.33 -9.75 8.25
C CYS A 109 10.11 -11.04 9.07
N ARG A 110 11.06 -11.98 9.02
CA ARG A 110 11.00 -13.22 9.80
C ARG A 110 11.09 -13.00 11.30
N GLU A 111 11.92 -12.05 11.73
CA GLU A 111 12.07 -11.71 13.15
C GLU A 111 10.81 -11.03 13.72
N ASN A 112 10.08 -10.28 12.89
CA ASN A 112 8.88 -9.53 13.28
C ASN A 112 7.56 -10.23 12.93
N PHE A 113 7.60 -11.49 12.49
CA PHE A 113 6.43 -12.26 12.08
C PHE A 113 5.58 -11.58 10.97
N ILE A 114 6.28 -10.96 10.02
CA ILE A 114 5.71 -10.28 8.86
C ILE A 114 5.93 -11.10 7.58
N ASN A 115 4.91 -11.16 6.73
CA ASN A 115 5.01 -11.81 5.43
C ASN A 115 5.82 -10.94 4.45
N TYR A 116 7.02 -11.41 4.12
CA TYR A 116 7.91 -10.73 3.18
C TYR A 116 7.29 -10.52 1.79
N ARG A 117 6.49 -11.48 1.30
CA ARG A 117 5.87 -11.36 -0.04
C ARG A 117 4.84 -10.26 -0.07
N SER A 118 3.96 -10.20 0.92
CA SER A 118 2.95 -9.14 1.06
C SER A 118 3.61 -7.77 1.21
N LEU A 119 4.66 -7.67 2.04
CA LEU A 119 5.37 -6.40 2.23
C LEU A 119 6.09 -5.93 0.95
N ARG A 120 6.72 -6.85 0.21
CA ARG A 120 7.34 -6.52 -1.09
C ARG A 120 6.29 -6.02 -2.08
N HIS A 121 5.16 -6.72 -2.16
CA HIS A 121 4.06 -6.33 -3.03
C HIS A 121 3.50 -4.95 -2.67
N ALA A 122 3.32 -4.65 -1.37
CA ALA A 122 2.87 -3.34 -0.90
C ALA A 122 3.83 -2.22 -1.34
N ARG A 123 5.14 -2.46 -1.28
CA ARG A 123 6.15 -1.51 -1.76
C ARG A 123 6.11 -1.29 -3.27
N ASP A 124 5.85 -2.34 -4.04
CA ASP A 124 5.70 -2.25 -5.49
C ASP A 124 4.45 -1.42 -5.86
N ILE A 125 3.33 -1.64 -5.14
CA ILE A 125 2.12 -0.82 -5.27
C ILE A 125 2.41 0.63 -4.89
N HIS A 126 3.06 0.87 -3.74
CA HIS A 126 3.41 2.21 -3.29
C HIS A 126 4.26 2.95 -4.32
N ARG A 127 5.26 2.28 -4.90
CA ARG A 127 6.09 2.86 -5.96
C ARG A 127 5.28 3.18 -7.22
N THR A 128 4.36 2.29 -7.61
CA THR A 128 3.50 2.48 -8.78
C THR A 128 2.61 3.72 -8.60
N LEU A 129 1.97 3.82 -7.44
CA LEU A 129 1.11 4.96 -7.09
C LEU A 129 1.90 6.27 -6.93
N ALA A 130 3.06 6.23 -6.26
CA ALA A 130 3.93 7.39 -6.10
C ALA A 130 4.51 7.89 -7.44
N SER A 131 4.73 6.99 -8.39
CA SER A 131 5.18 7.36 -9.74
C SER A 131 4.08 8.01 -10.60
N GLY A 132 2.83 8.04 -10.13
CA GLY A 132 1.71 8.63 -10.85
C GLY A 132 1.30 7.83 -12.09
N GLN A 133 1.53 6.52 -12.11
CA GLN A 133 1.20 5.69 -13.28
C GLN A 133 -0.31 5.68 -13.50
N THR A 134 -0.75 6.38 -14.54
CA THR A 134 -2.17 6.46 -14.91
C THR A 134 -2.62 5.18 -15.59
N MET A 135 -3.73 4.61 -15.12
CA MET A 135 -4.37 3.51 -15.85
C MET A 135 -4.92 4.02 -17.17
N ARG A 136 -4.35 3.52 -18.26
CA ARG A 136 -4.96 3.69 -19.58
C ARG A 136 -5.79 2.45 -19.87
N MET A 137 -7.03 2.68 -20.31
CA MET A 137 -7.86 1.61 -20.86
C MET A 137 -7.09 0.94 -21.99
N HIS A 138 -6.99 -0.38 -21.96
CA HIS A 138 -6.32 -1.12 -23.02
C HIS A 138 -7.08 -0.88 -24.34
N PRO A 139 -6.39 -0.76 -25.50
CA PRO A 139 -7.03 -0.45 -26.79
C PRO A 139 -8.13 -1.43 -27.21
N SER A 140 -8.09 -2.67 -26.69
CA SER A 140 -9.12 -3.69 -26.93
C SER A 140 -10.36 -3.56 -26.06
N SER A 141 -10.37 -2.65 -25.09
CA SER A 141 -11.54 -2.42 -24.23
C SER A 141 -12.59 -1.63 -25.02
N VAL A 142 -13.86 -2.03 -24.91
CA VAL A 142 -15.01 -1.31 -25.50
C VAL A 142 -15.11 0.13 -24.97
N LEU A 143 -14.52 0.36 -23.78
CA LEU A 143 -14.43 1.66 -23.12
C LEU A 143 -13.28 2.54 -23.65
N PHE A 144 -12.41 2.04 -24.53
CA PHE A 144 -11.30 2.81 -25.11
C PHE A 144 -11.77 3.88 -26.11
N CYS A 145 -12.86 3.62 -26.83
CA CYS A 145 -13.42 4.53 -27.83
C CYS A 145 -14.71 5.24 -27.39
N THR A 146 -15.27 4.89 -26.24
CA THR A 146 -16.47 5.54 -25.71
C THR A 146 -16.08 6.56 -24.65
N LYS A 147 -16.65 7.77 -24.71
CA LYS A 147 -16.64 8.69 -23.55
C LYS A 147 -17.46 8.00 -22.46
N ALA A 148 -16.79 7.18 -21.64
CA ALA A 148 -17.45 6.48 -20.56
C ALA A 148 -17.79 7.51 -19.47
N ASP A 149 -19.03 7.97 -19.46
CA ASP A 149 -19.53 8.92 -18.47
C ASP A 149 -19.56 8.33 -17.04
N CYS A 150 -19.46 7.00 -16.90
CA CYS A 150 -19.34 6.25 -15.65
C CYS A 150 -18.61 4.91 -15.91
N ILE A 151 -17.60 4.57 -15.09
CA ILE A 151 -17.01 3.22 -15.03
C ILE A 151 -17.44 2.60 -13.71
N ILE A 152 -18.14 1.48 -13.75
CA ILE A 152 -18.48 0.69 -12.55
C ILE A 152 -17.33 -0.27 -12.32
N PHE A 153 -16.58 -0.05 -11.23
CA PHE A 153 -15.61 -1.02 -10.73
C PHE A 153 -16.37 -2.04 -9.87
N ASN A 154 -16.10 -3.32 -10.08
CA ASN A 154 -16.70 -4.43 -9.35
C ASN A 154 -15.86 -4.80 -8.13
#